data_AF-A0A6J4GVK4-F1
#
_entry.id   AF-A0A6J4GVK4-F1
#
_cell.length_a   1.000
_cell.length_b   1.000
_cell.length_c   1.000
_cell.angle_alpha   90.00
_cell.angle_beta   90.00
_cell.angle_gamma   90.00
#
_symmetry.space_group_name_H-M   'P 1'
#
loop_
_entity.id
_entity.type
_entity.pdbx_description
1 polymer ?
#
loop_
_entity_poly.entity_id
_entity_poly.type
_entity_poly.pdbx_seq_one_letter_code
_entity_poly.pdbx_strand_id
1 'polypeptide(L)'
;MLKVKSNILIMNKIVDKTAQQQFQKQKITLPIAPASFFAMTLGLAETGNAWRNATSLWHLPSYIGEVLEGLALLSFLWWLLLYCNKWIQHRKLAETEFNDPVQSSFLALIPESIILMAIAIHIYSQSIAISLFWIGSVLNLIYGAYKLSGLWTQERQTEHTTPSLFLTFTASILVNALAAGLLGYTNYGYVLLGIGTISWLIMDSVITQQLTVGGLGAKTRNFMGIYMAPAVILFVAYQVLC
;
A
#
# COMPACT_ATOMS: atom_id res chain seq x y z
N MET A 1 -64.36 -26.49 -3.12
CA MET A 1 -63.49 -26.09 -1.98
C MET A 1 -62.10 -26.75 -1.99
N LEU A 2 -61.91 -27.97 -2.50
CA LEU A 2 -60.62 -28.70 -2.52
C LEU A 2 -59.54 -28.14 -3.48
N LYS A 3 -59.93 -27.55 -4.61
CA LYS A 3 -58.99 -27.07 -5.66
C LYS A 3 -58.19 -25.82 -5.24
N VAL A 4 -58.79 -24.97 -4.40
CA VAL A 4 -58.16 -23.73 -3.90
C VAL A 4 -57.06 -24.04 -2.87
N LYS A 5 -57.28 -25.05 -2.01
CA LYS A 5 -56.30 -25.47 -0.99
C LYS A 5 -55.05 -26.10 -1.60
N SER A 6 -55.18 -26.80 -2.73
CA SER A 6 -54.06 -27.38 -3.48
C SER A 6 -53.21 -26.30 -4.17
N ASN A 7 -53.83 -25.29 -4.78
CA ASN A 7 -53.09 -24.19 -5.40
C ASN A 7 -52.29 -23.35 -4.38
N ILE A 8 -52.81 -23.12 -3.18
CA ILE A 8 -52.09 -22.41 -2.11
C ILE A 8 -50.87 -23.21 -1.63
N LEU A 9 -51.00 -24.53 -1.53
CA LEU A 9 -49.89 -25.40 -1.09
C LEU A 9 -48.79 -25.52 -2.14
N ILE A 10 -49.15 -25.49 -3.42
CA ILE A 10 -48.20 -25.44 -4.55
C ILE A 10 -47.51 -24.08 -4.60
N MET A 11 -48.26 -22.98 -4.43
CA MET A 11 -47.70 -21.62 -4.42
C MET A 11 -46.72 -21.42 -3.26
N ASN A 12 -47.03 -21.91 -2.05
CA ASN A 12 -46.11 -21.87 -0.91
C ASN A 12 -44.84 -22.72 -1.16
N LYS A 13 -44.95 -23.91 -1.76
CA LYS A 13 -43.78 -24.72 -2.13
C LYS A 13 -42.91 -24.06 -3.21
N ILE A 14 -43.51 -23.29 -4.12
CA ILE A 14 -42.78 -22.54 -5.15
C ILE A 14 -42.08 -21.34 -4.52
N VAL A 15 -42.75 -20.58 -3.65
CA VAL A 15 -42.13 -19.46 -2.92
C VAL A 15 -40.98 -19.94 -2.03
N ASP A 16 -41.14 -21.06 -1.30
CA ASP A 16 -40.05 -21.67 -0.50
C ASP A 16 -38.88 -22.13 -1.36
N LYS A 17 -39.13 -22.77 -2.51
CA LYS A 17 -38.05 -23.17 -3.44
C LYS A 17 -37.35 -21.97 -4.05
N THR A 18 -38.06 -20.88 -4.32
CA THR A 18 -37.49 -19.66 -4.91
C THR A 18 -36.66 -18.89 -3.87
N ALA A 19 -37.13 -18.84 -2.62
CA ALA A 19 -36.38 -18.29 -1.49
C ALA A 19 -35.13 -19.14 -1.16
N GLN A 20 -35.26 -20.47 -1.16
CA GLN A 20 -34.12 -21.39 -0.97
C GLN A 20 -33.12 -21.33 -2.14
N GLN A 21 -33.59 -21.15 -3.39
CA GLN A 21 -32.71 -20.95 -4.55
C GLN A 21 -32.04 -19.56 -4.56
N GLN A 22 -32.68 -18.52 -4.03
CA GLN A 22 -32.05 -17.20 -3.85
C GLN A 22 -31.00 -17.22 -2.73
N PHE A 23 -31.24 -17.93 -1.63
CA PHE A 23 -30.25 -18.11 -0.56
C PHE A 23 -29.07 -19.01 -0.96
N GLN A 24 -29.29 -20.05 -1.78
CA GLN A 24 -28.21 -20.93 -2.26
C GLN A 24 -27.29 -20.31 -3.32
N LYS A 25 -27.60 -19.13 -3.87
CA LYS A 25 -26.84 -18.50 -4.96
C LYS A 25 -26.17 -17.17 -4.59
N GLN A 26 -26.07 -16.82 -3.31
CA GLN A 26 -25.04 -15.86 -2.91
C GLN A 26 -23.69 -16.57 -2.96
N LYS A 27 -23.03 -16.55 -4.12
CA LYS A 27 -21.60 -16.84 -4.20
C LYS A 27 -20.92 -15.91 -3.19
N ILE A 28 -20.31 -16.47 -2.16
CA ILE A 28 -19.45 -15.72 -1.24
C ILE A 28 -18.26 -15.23 -2.07
N THR A 29 -18.37 -14.01 -2.60
CA THR A 29 -17.28 -13.33 -3.31
C THR A 29 -16.49 -12.52 -2.30
N LEU A 30 -15.19 -12.74 -2.24
CA LEU A 30 -14.30 -11.92 -1.43
C LEU A 30 -14.46 -10.43 -1.82
N PRO A 31 -14.38 -9.50 -0.85
CA PRO A 31 -14.48 -8.07 -1.14
C PRO A 31 -13.32 -7.61 -2.02
N ILE A 32 -13.57 -6.59 -2.84
CA ILE A 32 -12.56 -5.97 -3.70
C ILE A 32 -11.97 -4.77 -2.96
N ALA A 33 -10.67 -4.83 -2.66
CA ALA A 33 -9.95 -3.73 -2.02
C ALA A 33 -9.08 -2.96 -3.04
N PRO A 34 -9.09 -1.62 -3.02
CA PRO A 34 -8.07 -0.79 -3.68
C PRO A 34 -6.68 -0.97 -3.04
N ALA A 35 -5.62 -0.72 -3.81
CA ALA A 35 -4.24 -0.77 -3.31
C ALA A 35 -3.96 0.25 -2.19
N SER A 36 -4.75 1.33 -2.10
CA SER A 36 -4.61 2.34 -1.04
C SER A 36 -4.79 1.78 0.37
N PHE A 37 -5.44 0.62 0.54
CA PHE A 37 -5.64 -0.02 1.84
C PHE A 37 -4.33 -0.54 2.46
N PHE A 38 -3.29 -0.77 1.64
CA PHE A 38 -1.96 -1.08 2.16
C PHE A 38 -1.38 0.07 3.02
N ALA A 39 -1.89 1.30 2.90
CA ALA A 39 -1.50 2.41 3.78
C ALA A 39 -1.74 2.09 5.28
N MET A 40 -2.72 1.24 5.60
CA MET A 40 -2.91 0.75 6.98
C MET A 40 -1.76 -0.13 7.44
N THR A 41 -1.25 -1.01 6.57
CA THR A 41 -0.08 -1.83 6.85
C THR A 41 1.15 -0.96 7.11
N LEU A 42 1.38 0.05 6.27
CA LEU A 42 2.49 0.99 6.45
C LEU A 42 2.36 1.73 7.79
N GLY A 43 1.19 2.31 8.07
CA GLY A 43 0.98 3.06 9.32
C GLY A 43 1.23 2.21 10.56
N LEU A 44 0.77 0.95 10.57
CA LEU A 44 1.01 0.01 11.67
C LEU A 44 2.48 -0.37 11.81
N ALA A 45 3.14 -0.72 10.70
CA ALA A 45 4.55 -1.13 10.69
C ALA A 45 5.47 0.03 11.12
N GLU A 46 5.29 1.23 10.56
CA GLU A 46 6.13 2.38 10.90
C GLU A 46 5.93 2.83 12.35
N THR A 47 4.70 2.78 12.86
CA THR A 47 4.43 3.06 14.27
C THR A 47 5.04 1.96 15.17
N GLY A 48 4.99 0.70 14.74
CA GLY A 48 5.63 -0.42 15.41
C GLY A 48 7.15 -0.26 15.51
N ASN A 49 7.81 0.07 14.39
CA ASN A 49 9.24 0.37 14.33
C ASN A 49 9.60 1.58 15.20
N ALA A 50 8.82 2.66 15.14
CA ALA A 50 9.01 3.81 16.03
C ALA A 50 8.92 3.41 17.51
N TRP A 51 8.00 2.51 17.88
CA TRP A 51 7.87 2.03 19.25
C TRP A 51 9.02 1.10 19.67
N ARG A 52 9.51 0.25 18.75
CA ARG A 52 10.72 -0.58 18.97
C ARG A 52 11.95 0.31 19.21
N ASN A 53 12.10 1.39 18.45
CA ASN A 53 13.15 2.39 18.69
C ASN A 53 12.97 3.14 20.02
N ALA A 54 11.74 3.50 20.38
CA ALA A 54 11.45 4.13 21.66
C ALA A 54 11.71 3.18 22.86
N THR A 55 11.49 1.88 22.66
CA THR A 55 11.82 0.83 23.63
C THR A 55 13.33 0.74 23.86
N SER A 56 14.14 0.77 22.79
CA SER A 56 15.60 0.68 22.92
C SER A 56 16.22 1.94 23.54
N LEU A 57 15.66 3.12 23.26
CA LEU A 57 16.20 4.40 23.75
C LEU A 57 15.68 4.79 25.14
N TRP A 58 14.40 4.53 25.43
CA TRP A 58 13.72 5.02 26.63
C TRP A 58 13.20 3.92 27.54
N HIS A 59 13.50 2.64 27.25
CA HIS A 59 13.06 1.49 28.04
C HIS A 59 11.53 1.41 28.18
N LEU A 60 10.79 1.88 27.16
CA LEU A 60 9.34 1.70 27.08
C LEU A 60 8.95 0.22 26.98
N PRO A 61 7.68 -0.14 27.21
CA PRO A 61 7.25 -1.53 27.12
C PRO A 61 7.37 -2.07 25.68
N SER A 62 8.17 -3.13 25.52
CA SER A 62 8.47 -3.75 24.21
C SER A 62 7.24 -4.36 23.53
N TYR A 63 6.27 -4.85 24.32
CA TYR A 63 5.11 -5.57 23.80
C TYR A 63 4.23 -4.72 22.86
N ILE A 64 4.23 -3.40 23.01
CA ILE A 64 3.40 -2.51 22.15
C ILE A 64 3.95 -2.49 20.73
N GLY A 65 5.28 -2.43 20.57
CA GLY A 65 5.92 -2.53 19.26
C GLY A 65 5.60 -3.86 18.58
N GLU A 66 5.71 -4.97 19.33
CA GLU A 66 5.39 -6.30 18.79
C GLU A 66 3.91 -6.47 18.42
N VAL A 67 2.98 -5.89 19.20
CA VAL A 67 1.55 -5.90 18.84
C VAL A 67 1.30 -5.12 17.56
N LEU A 68 1.91 -3.94 17.40
CA LEU A 68 1.76 -3.12 16.20
C LEU A 68 2.32 -3.81 14.96
N GLU A 69 3.50 -4.43 15.08
CA GLU A 69 4.12 -5.19 13.98
C GLU A 69 3.35 -6.46 13.65
N GLY A 70 2.81 -7.15 14.65
CA GLY A 70 1.90 -8.28 14.45
C GLY A 70 0.63 -7.86 13.71
N LEU A 71 0.04 -6.72 14.07
CA LEU A 71 -1.11 -6.15 13.36
C LEU A 71 -0.75 -5.73 11.94
N ALA A 72 0.44 -5.17 11.72
CA ALA A 72 0.94 -4.82 10.40
C ALA A 72 1.08 -6.06 9.51
N LEU A 73 1.64 -7.15 10.03
CA LEU A 73 1.75 -8.41 9.31
C LEU A 73 0.38 -9.01 8.95
N LEU A 74 -0.56 -9.00 9.89
CA LEU A 74 -1.93 -9.47 9.63
C LEU A 74 -2.62 -8.62 8.57
N SER A 75 -2.50 -7.29 8.66
CA SER A 75 -2.99 -6.34 7.67
C SER A 75 -2.37 -6.61 6.30
N PHE A 76 -1.05 -6.78 6.22
CA PHE A 76 -0.33 -7.08 4.99
C PHE A 76 -0.86 -8.34 4.32
N LEU A 77 -0.92 -9.46 5.06
CA LEU A 77 -1.39 -10.74 4.52
C LEU A 77 -2.84 -10.65 4.03
N TRP A 78 -3.70 -9.95 4.78
CA TRP A 78 -5.09 -9.75 4.40
C TRP A 78 -5.24 -8.94 3.11
N TRP A 79 -4.59 -7.78 3.01
CA TRP A 79 -4.67 -6.94 1.81
C TRP A 79 -3.99 -7.59 0.61
N LEU A 80 -2.88 -8.30 0.81
CA LEU A 80 -2.23 -9.08 -0.24
C LEU A 80 -3.14 -10.15 -0.80
N LEU A 81 -3.85 -10.89 0.06
CA LEU A 81 -4.81 -11.91 -0.37
C LEU A 81 -5.94 -11.28 -1.20
N LEU A 82 -6.54 -10.19 -0.72
CA LEU A 82 -7.62 -9.51 -1.44
C LEU A 82 -7.15 -8.90 -2.77
N TYR A 83 -5.94 -8.36 -2.81
CA TYR A 83 -5.37 -7.78 -4.02
C TYR A 83 -5.00 -8.85 -5.05
N CYS A 84 -4.41 -9.96 -4.63
CA CYS A 84 -4.19 -11.14 -5.50
C CYS A 84 -5.53 -11.67 -6.03
N ASN A 85 -6.55 -11.77 -5.18
CA ASN A 85 -7.90 -12.15 -5.59
C ASN A 85 -8.48 -11.19 -6.64
N LYS A 86 -8.26 -9.88 -6.48
CA LYS A 86 -8.68 -8.86 -7.45
C LYS A 86 -8.04 -9.10 -8.82
N TRP A 87 -6.75 -9.43 -8.89
CA TRP A 87 -6.09 -9.74 -10.15
C TRP A 87 -6.60 -11.03 -10.81
N ILE A 88 -6.95 -12.04 -10.02
CA ILE A 88 -7.43 -13.34 -10.53
C ILE A 88 -8.90 -13.25 -10.99
N GLN A 89 -9.79 -12.71 -10.15
CA GLN A 89 -11.24 -12.73 -10.40
C GLN A 89 -11.77 -11.45 -11.06
N HIS A 90 -11.07 -10.32 -10.90
CA HIS A 90 -11.53 -8.99 -11.31
C HIS A 90 -10.46 -8.24 -12.11
N ARG A 91 -9.74 -8.95 -12.98
CA ARG A 91 -8.58 -8.45 -13.74
C ARG A 91 -8.82 -7.10 -14.42
N LYS A 92 -9.98 -6.88 -15.05
CA LYS A 92 -10.31 -5.60 -15.71
C LYS A 92 -10.28 -4.41 -14.73
N LEU A 93 -10.75 -4.60 -13.50
CA LEU A 93 -10.70 -3.56 -12.46
C LEU A 93 -9.27 -3.32 -11.98
N ALA A 94 -8.46 -4.37 -11.87
CA ALA A 94 -7.05 -4.25 -11.53
C ALA A 94 -6.25 -3.51 -12.61
N GLU A 95 -6.48 -3.82 -13.88
CA GLU A 95 -5.88 -3.11 -15.03
C GLU A 95 -6.34 -1.65 -15.08
N THR A 96 -7.60 -1.36 -14.76
CA THR A 96 -8.10 0.02 -14.69
C THR A 96 -7.38 0.80 -13.59
N GLU A 97 -7.20 0.22 -12.40
CA GLU A 97 -6.46 0.85 -11.30
C GLU A 97 -4.96 1.02 -11.62
N PHE A 98 -4.35 0.03 -12.28
CA PHE A 98 -2.94 0.09 -12.67
C PHE A 98 -2.64 1.22 -13.67
N ASN A 99 -3.58 1.48 -14.58
CA ASN A 99 -3.47 2.51 -15.60
C ASN A 99 -4.02 3.88 -15.15
N ASP A 100 -4.73 3.94 -14.02
CA ASP A 100 -5.27 5.21 -13.51
C ASP A 100 -4.12 6.17 -13.14
N PRO A 101 -4.16 7.44 -13.60
CA PRO A 101 -3.06 8.36 -13.42
C PRO A 101 -2.78 8.72 -11.95
N VAL A 102 -3.74 8.57 -11.04
CA VAL A 102 -3.63 8.96 -9.63
C VAL A 102 -3.60 7.73 -8.70
N GLN A 103 -4.53 6.79 -8.89
CA GLN A 103 -4.66 5.59 -8.06
C GLN A 103 -3.48 4.63 -8.23
N SER A 104 -2.89 4.60 -9.43
CA SER A 104 -1.72 3.75 -9.66
C SER A 104 -0.58 4.05 -8.70
N SER A 105 -0.45 5.29 -8.20
CA SER A 105 0.63 5.61 -7.25
C SER A 105 0.57 4.82 -5.95
N PHE A 106 -0.63 4.38 -5.53
CA PHE A 106 -0.82 3.58 -4.33
C PHE A 106 -0.36 2.13 -4.50
N LEU A 107 -0.14 1.64 -5.74
CA LEU A 107 0.40 0.30 -5.95
C LEU A 107 1.85 0.19 -5.48
N ALA A 108 2.57 1.31 -5.36
CA ALA A 108 3.90 1.34 -4.75
C ALA A 108 3.92 0.90 -3.28
N LEU A 109 2.76 0.98 -2.59
CA LEU A 109 2.62 0.52 -1.21
C LEU A 109 2.78 -1.00 -1.07
N ILE A 110 2.59 -1.77 -2.14
CA ILE A 110 2.73 -3.23 -2.12
C ILE A 110 4.20 -3.64 -1.91
N PRO A 111 5.15 -3.26 -2.79
CA PRO A 111 6.56 -3.55 -2.55
C PRO A 111 7.09 -2.88 -1.28
N GLU A 112 6.59 -1.69 -0.93
CA GLU A 112 6.94 -1.03 0.34
C GLU A 112 6.53 -1.86 1.54
N SER A 113 5.31 -2.41 1.54
CA SER A 113 4.85 -3.28 2.62
C SER A 113 5.72 -4.54 2.74
N ILE A 114 6.18 -5.11 1.61
CA ILE A 114 7.11 -6.26 1.64
C ILE A 114 8.43 -5.86 2.33
N ILE A 115 8.97 -4.67 2.03
CA ILE A 115 10.17 -4.14 2.66
C ILE A 115 9.94 -3.94 4.17
N LEU A 116 8.80 -3.39 4.58
CA LEU A 116 8.48 -3.21 5.99
C LEU A 116 8.32 -4.54 6.72
N MET A 117 7.74 -5.57 6.08
CA MET A 117 7.70 -6.91 6.64
C MET A 117 9.10 -7.52 6.80
N ALA A 118 10.04 -7.19 5.92
CA ALA A 118 11.44 -7.59 6.08
C ALA A 118 12.06 -6.98 7.35
N ILE A 119 11.83 -5.69 7.61
CA ILE A 119 12.28 -5.03 8.85
C ILE A 119 11.60 -5.68 10.06
N ALA A 120 10.28 -5.88 10.00
CA ALA A 120 9.50 -6.45 11.08
C ALA A 120 10.01 -7.84 11.53
N ILE A 121 10.36 -8.68 10.54
CA ILE A 121 10.82 -10.06 10.71
C ILE A 121 12.32 -10.15 11.03
N HIS A 122 13.10 -9.09 10.79
CA HIS A 122 14.55 -9.09 10.92
C HIS A 122 15.04 -9.59 12.29
N ILE A 123 14.35 -9.19 13.37
CA ILE A 123 14.69 -9.61 14.75
C ILE A 123 14.45 -11.11 15.01
N TYR A 124 13.63 -11.77 14.19
CA TYR A 124 13.26 -13.17 14.33
C TYR A 124 14.04 -14.09 13.38
N SER A 125 14.29 -13.65 12.15
CA SER A 125 15.03 -14.42 11.15
C SER A 125 15.67 -13.52 10.10
N GLN A 126 17.00 -13.41 10.17
CA GLN A 126 17.78 -12.61 9.23
C GLN A 126 17.66 -13.12 7.79
N SER A 127 17.68 -14.44 7.56
CA SER A 127 17.62 -15.02 6.20
C SER A 127 16.30 -14.71 5.48
N ILE A 128 15.18 -14.78 6.21
CA ILE A 128 13.85 -14.46 5.66
C ILE A 128 13.77 -12.95 5.39
N ALA A 129 14.23 -12.13 6.34
CA ALA A 129 14.25 -10.68 6.18
C ALA A 129 15.06 -10.24 4.95
N ILE A 130 16.27 -10.76 4.76
CA ILE A 130 17.10 -10.43 3.57
C ILE A 130 16.38 -10.82 2.27
N SER A 131 15.74 -11.99 2.24
CA SER A 131 15.00 -12.45 1.07
C SER A 131 13.82 -11.54 0.74
N LEU A 132 13.00 -11.20 1.74
CA LEU A 132 11.88 -10.27 1.58
C LEU A 132 12.35 -8.87 1.16
N PHE A 133 13.43 -8.37 1.77
CA PHE A 133 14.00 -7.07 1.43
C PHE A 133 14.40 -7.00 -0.05
N TRP A 134 15.16 -7.97 -0.56
CA TRP A 134 15.56 -7.94 -1.97
C TRP A 134 14.38 -8.08 -2.92
N ILE A 135 13.40 -8.92 -2.61
CA ILE A 135 12.16 -9.03 -3.40
C ILE A 135 11.43 -7.69 -3.43
N GLY A 136 11.17 -7.10 -2.27
CA GLY A 136 10.47 -5.83 -2.13
C GLY A 136 11.23 -4.69 -2.81
N SER A 137 12.54 -4.63 -2.61
CA SER A 137 13.43 -3.60 -3.17
C SER A 137 13.50 -3.64 -4.70
N VAL A 138 13.66 -4.83 -5.28
CA VAL A 138 13.65 -5.00 -6.75
C VAL A 138 12.30 -4.61 -7.34
N LEU A 139 11.19 -5.08 -6.73
CA LEU A 139 9.85 -4.73 -7.17
C LEU A 139 9.59 -3.21 -7.05
N ASN A 140 10.08 -2.59 -5.98
CA ASN A 140 9.97 -1.17 -5.74
C ASN A 140 10.63 -0.35 -6.86
N LEU A 141 11.89 -0.67 -7.18
CA LEU A 141 12.66 0.01 -8.22
C LEU A 141 12.09 -0.23 -9.62
N ILE A 142 11.70 -1.47 -9.95
CA ILE A 142 11.06 -1.79 -11.23
C ILE A 142 9.76 -0.99 -11.38
N TYR A 143 8.94 -0.95 -10.34
CA TYR A 143 7.67 -0.22 -10.36
C TYR A 143 7.88 1.29 -10.53
N GLY A 144 8.80 1.87 -9.75
CA GLY A 144 9.18 3.28 -9.86
C GLY A 144 9.70 3.63 -11.26
N ALA A 145 10.62 2.84 -11.82
CA ALA A 145 11.16 3.05 -13.16
C ALA A 145 10.08 2.94 -14.24
N TYR A 146 9.20 1.94 -14.14
CA TYR A 146 8.09 1.76 -15.07
C TYR A 146 7.15 2.98 -15.08
N LYS A 147 6.71 3.43 -13.90
CA LYS A 147 5.82 4.60 -13.77
C LYS A 147 6.51 5.89 -14.17
N LEU A 148 7.82 6.03 -13.93
CA LEU A 148 8.60 7.18 -14.39
C LEU A 148 8.63 7.25 -15.91
N SER A 149 8.79 6.11 -16.60
CA SER A 149 8.72 6.07 -18.07
C SER A 149 7.34 6.51 -18.60
N GLY A 150 6.27 6.16 -17.88
CA GLY A 150 4.91 6.62 -18.17
C GLY A 150 4.78 8.15 -18.10
N LEU A 151 5.42 8.80 -17.13
CA LEU A 151 5.40 10.26 -17.01
C LEU A 151 6.07 10.98 -18.19
N TRP A 152 7.00 10.33 -18.88
CA TRP A 152 7.69 10.91 -20.05
C TRP A 152 7.00 10.61 -21.38
N THR A 153 6.17 9.59 -21.42
CA THR A 153 5.58 9.07 -22.67
C THR A 153 4.10 9.39 -22.80
N GLN A 154 3.43 9.77 -21.71
CA GLN A 154 1.99 9.99 -21.68
C GLN A 154 1.68 11.43 -21.24
N GLU A 155 0.70 12.04 -21.88
CA GLU A 155 0.17 13.33 -21.44
C GLU A 155 -0.54 13.17 -20.09
N ARG A 156 -0.33 14.15 -19.20
CA ARG A 156 -0.93 14.17 -17.87
C ARG A 156 -1.65 15.48 -17.66
N GLN A 157 -2.91 15.39 -17.23
CA GLN A 157 -3.66 16.57 -16.81
C GLN A 157 -3.11 17.10 -15.48
N THR A 158 -3.13 18.43 -15.32
CA THR A 158 -2.63 19.13 -14.14
C THR A 158 -3.27 18.63 -12.85
N GLU A 159 -4.57 18.31 -12.89
CA GLU A 159 -5.35 17.86 -11.73
C GLU A 159 -4.91 16.47 -11.23
N HIS A 160 -4.17 15.72 -12.04
CA HIS A 160 -3.62 14.43 -11.64
C HIS A 160 -2.31 14.58 -10.86
N THR A 161 -1.64 15.73 -10.90
CA THR A 161 -0.45 15.99 -10.10
C THR A 161 -0.86 16.20 -8.64
N THR A 162 -0.90 15.10 -7.88
CA THR A 162 -1.29 15.12 -6.47
C THR A 162 -0.16 14.57 -5.61
N PRO A 163 -0.19 14.81 -4.28
CA PRO A 163 0.79 14.26 -3.36
C PRO A 163 0.93 12.72 -3.38
N SER A 164 -0.02 11.98 -3.97
CA SER A 164 0.11 10.52 -4.14
C SER A 164 1.35 10.13 -4.94
N LEU A 165 1.87 10.99 -5.82
CA LEU A 165 3.10 10.75 -6.58
C LEU A 165 4.32 10.51 -5.68
N PHE A 166 4.34 11.12 -4.48
CA PHE A 166 5.41 10.85 -3.51
C PHE A 166 5.45 9.40 -3.07
N LEU A 167 4.32 8.69 -3.03
CA LEU A 167 4.31 7.26 -2.69
C LEU A 167 5.18 6.48 -3.66
N THR A 168 5.04 6.71 -4.97
CA THR A 168 5.79 5.93 -5.97
C THR A 168 7.24 6.36 -6.11
N PHE A 169 7.50 7.67 -6.15
CA PHE A 169 8.80 8.19 -6.58
C PHE A 169 9.70 8.59 -5.43
N THR A 170 9.17 8.70 -4.22
CA THR A 170 9.90 9.33 -3.12
C THR A 170 9.84 8.49 -1.85
N ALA A 171 8.69 8.45 -1.18
CA ALA A 171 8.51 7.79 0.10
C ALA A 171 8.96 6.33 0.04
N SER A 172 8.46 5.58 -0.94
CA SER A 172 8.77 4.16 -1.06
C SER A 172 10.26 3.86 -1.35
N ILE A 173 10.94 4.74 -2.10
CA ILE A 173 12.38 4.62 -2.37
C ILE A 173 13.19 4.99 -1.11
N LEU A 174 12.76 6.01 -0.36
CA LEU A 174 13.42 6.40 0.89
C LEU A 174 13.23 5.35 1.99
N VAL A 175 12.06 4.70 2.08
CA VAL A 175 11.84 3.55 2.97
C VAL A 175 12.74 2.38 2.57
N ASN A 176 12.92 2.14 1.27
CA ASN A 176 13.88 1.15 0.78
C ASN A 176 15.33 1.48 1.22
N ALA A 177 15.72 2.76 1.18
CA ALA A 177 17.03 3.21 1.66
C ALA A 177 17.21 2.97 3.17
N LEU A 178 16.17 3.29 3.95
CA LEU A 178 16.12 3.04 5.39
C LEU A 178 16.28 1.55 5.70
N ALA A 179 15.52 0.69 5.02
CA ALA A 179 15.59 -0.75 5.20
C ALA A 179 16.96 -1.32 4.82
N ALA A 180 17.57 -0.81 3.74
CA ALA A 180 18.91 -1.18 3.34
C ALA A 180 19.94 -0.86 4.43
N GLY A 181 19.84 0.32 5.06
CA GLY A 181 20.69 0.71 6.18
C GLY A 181 20.52 -0.20 7.39
N LEU A 182 19.28 -0.49 7.80
CA LEU A 182 18.99 -1.39 8.93
C LEU A 182 19.53 -2.81 8.71
N LEU A 183 19.58 -3.28 7.46
CA LEU A 183 20.09 -4.61 7.10
C LEU A 183 21.61 -4.62 6.81
N GLY A 184 22.30 -3.50 6.96
CA GLY A 184 23.75 -3.39 6.77
C GLY A 184 24.22 -3.20 5.31
N TYR A 185 23.30 -2.94 4.37
CA TYR A 185 23.61 -2.65 2.96
C TYR A 185 23.84 -1.14 2.75
N THR A 186 24.74 -0.53 3.51
CA THR A 186 24.93 0.93 3.60
C THR A 186 25.19 1.60 2.25
N ASN A 187 26.12 1.08 1.43
CA ASN A 187 26.42 1.66 0.12
C ASN A 187 25.21 1.67 -0.82
N TYR A 188 24.42 0.59 -0.78
CA TYR A 188 23.19 0.49 -1.54
C TYR A 188 22.12 1.46 -1.01
N GLY A 189 22.01 1.57 0.31
CA GLY A 189 21.15 2.54 0.98
C GLY A 189 21.46 3.98 0.59
N TYR A 190 22.74 4.40 0.51
CA TYR A 190 23.11 5.74 0.04
C TYR A 190 22.70 6.01 -1.41
N VAL A 191 22.80 5.01 -2.30
CA VAL A 191 22.31 5.13 -3.68
C VAL A 191 20.80 5.36 -3.70
N LEU A 192 20.04 4.55 -2.95
CA LEU A 192 18.58 4.70 -2.82
C LEU A 192 18.19 6.05 -2.19
N LEU A 193 18.92 6.48 -1.16
CA LEU A 193 18.73 7.78 -0.51
C LEU A 193 18.90 8.91 -1.54
N GLY A 194 19.95 8.85 -2.36
CA GLY A 194 20.19 9.80 -3.44
C GLY A 194 19.05 9.83 -4.46
N ILE A 195 18.60 8.67 -4.94
CA ILE A 195 17.47 8.55 -5.87
C ILE A 195 16.22 9.18 -5.24
N GLY A 196 15.85 8.75 -4.03
CA GLY A 196 14.64 9.24 -3.34
C GLY A 196 14.68 10.74 -3.06
N THR A 197 15.84 11.29 -2.67
CA THR A 197 16.02 12.72 -2.39
C THR A 197 15.90 13.57 -3.65
N ILE A 198 16.58 13.17 -4.73
CA ILE A 198 16.51 13.91 -6.01
C ILE A 198 15.09 13.84 -6.55
N SER A 199 14.46 12.65 -6.54
CA SER A 199 13.07 12.48 -6.94
C SER A 199 12.10 13.30 -6.08
N TRP A 200 12.34 13.42 -4.77
CA TRP A 200 11.55 14.29 -3.89
C TRP A 200 11.58 15.73 -4.36
N LEU A 201 12.76 16.33 -4.53
CA LEU A 201 12.90 17.74 -4.88
C LEU A 201 12.24 18.07 -6.24
N ILE A 202 12.36 17.15 -7.19
CA ILE A 202 11.72 17.28 -8.51
C ILE A 202 10.19 17.21 -8.36
N MET A 203 9.68 16.18 -7.68
CA MET A 203 8.23 15.98 -7.52
C MET A 203 7.59 17.09 -6.69
N ASP A 204 8.27 17.55 -5.65
CA ASP A 204 7.79 18.62 -4.77
C ASP A 204 7.62 19.94 -5.52
N SER A 205 8.53 20.25 -6.45
CA SER A 205 8.42 21.43 -7.31
C SER A 205 7.13 21.40 -8.14
N VAL A 206 6.83 20.25 -8.77
CA VAL A 206 5.65 20.10 -9.65
C VAL A 206 4.35 20.03 -8.83
N ILE A 207 4.37 19.36 -7.68
CA ILE A 207 3.20 19.28 -6.78
C ILE A 207 2.91 20.65 -6.17
N THR A 208 3.92 21.38 -5.70
CA THR A 208 3.76 22.73 -5.13
C THR A 208 3.20 23.69 -6.16
N GLN A 209 3.67 23.61 -7.41
CA GLN A 209 3.08 24.37 -8.51
C GLN A 209 1.59 24.04 -8.64
N GLN A 210 1.21 22.76 -8.73
CA GLN A 210 -0.19 22.36 -8.84
C GLN A 210 -1.02 22.85 -7.64
N LEU A 211 -0.49 22.77 -6.41
CA LEU A 211 -1.17 23.25 -5.21
C LEU A 211 -1.41 24.77 -5.22
N THR A 212 -0.47 25.52 -5.79
CA THR A 212 -0.51 26.99 -5.82
C THR A 212 -1.46 27.52 -6.90
N VAL A 213 -1.43 26.94 -8.10
CA VAL A 213 -2.18 27.49 -9.25
C VAL A 213 -3.45 26.70 -9.61
N GLY A 214 -3.48 25.40 -9.39
CA GLY A 214 -4.60 24.53 -9.77
C GLY A 214 -5.43 24.00 -8.60
N GLY A 215 -4.82 23.92 -7.42
CA GLY A 215 -5.41 23.33 -6.22
C GLY A 215 -5.67 21.83 -6.34
N LEU A 216 -6.37 21.28 -5.35
CA LEU A 216 -6.82 19.88 -5.31
C LEU A 216 -8.34 19.77 -5.31
N GLY A 217 -8.84 18.84 -6.13
CA GLY A 217 -10.24 18.43 -6.11
C GLY A 217 -10.64 17.82 -4.77
N ALA A 218 -11.94 17.87 -4.45
CA ALA A 218 -12.45 17.44 -3.13
C ALA A 218 -12.04 16.00 -2.75
N LYS A 219 -11.97 15.08 -3.72
CA LYS A 219 -11.62 13.67 -3.51
C LYS A 219 -10.13 13.42 -3.26
N THR A 220 -9.25 14.35 -3.61
CA THR A 220 -7.79 14.19 -3.52
C THR A 220 -7.16 15.06 -2.43
N ARG A 221 -7.95 15.92 -1.75
CA ARG A 221 -7.47 16.76 -0.64
C ARG A 221 -6.93 15.96 0.54
N ASN A 222 -7.47 14.77 0.79
CA ASN A 222 -6.95 13.87 1.84
C ASN A 222 -5.51 13.40 1.56
N PHE A 223 -5.04 13.45 0.31
CA PHE A 223 -3.66 13.11 -0.03
C PHE A 223 -2.66 14.12 0.51
N MET A 224 -3.10 15.28 0.99
CA MET A 224 -2.21 16.23 1.65
C MET A 224 -1.54 15.66 2.91
N GLY A 225 -2.12 14.61 3.52
CA GLY A 225 -1.45 13.86 4.59
C GLY A 225 -0.16 13.15 4.15
N ILE A 226 0.00 12.84 2.86
CA ILE A 226 1.21 12.22 2.29
C ILE A 226 2.34 13.26 2.16
N TYR A 227 2.00 14.54 2.03
CA TYR A 227 2.96 15.60 1.70
C TYR A 227 4.10 15.76 2.71
N MET A 228 3.86 15.44 3.99
CA MET A 228 4.88 15.50 5.04
C MET A 228 5.87 14.32 5.00
N ALA A 229 5.49 13.19 4.39
CA ALA A 229 6.23 11.93 4.50
C ALA A 229 7.68 12.01 3.98
N PRO A 230 7.97 12.57 2.78
CA PRO A 230 9.32 12.59 2.23
C PRO A 230 10.39 13.15 3.15
N ALA A 231 10.14 14.30 3.78
CA ALA A 231 11.10 14.96 4.64
C ALA A 231 11.43 14.09 5.87
N VAL A 232 10.40 13.52 6.52
CA VAL A 232 10.58 12.69 7.70
C VAL A 232 11.35 11.42 7.36
N ILE A 233 10.95 10.71 6.30
CA ILE A 233 11.59 9.45 5.91
C ILE A 233 13.04 9.70 5.49
N LEU A 234 13.33 10.80 4.79
CA LEU A 234 14.69 11.16 4.40
C LEU A 234 15.62 11.26 5.61
N PHE A 235 15.23 12.02 6.64
CA PHE A 235 16.07 12.22 7.82
C PHE A 235 16.26 10.92 8.61
N VAL A 236 15.22 10.10 8.73
CA VAL A 236 15.35 8.80 9.43
C VAL A 236 16.25 7.85 8.62
N ALA A 237 16.08 7.78 7.30
CA ALA A 237 16.94 6.96 6.44
C ALA A 237 18.39 7.42 6.51
N TYR A 238 18.64 8.73 6.48
CA TYR A 238 19.98 9.29 6.64
C TYR A 238 20.60 8.95 8.00
N GLN A 239 19.83 9.06 9.08
CA GLN A 239 20.30 8.69 10.43
C GLN A 239 20.70 7.22 10.53
N VAL A 240 19.97 6.31 9.88
CA VAL A 240 20.28 4.87 9.89
C VAL A 240 21.53 4.55 9.04
N LEU A 241 21.84 5.35 8.03
CA LEU A 241 22.97 5.12 7.12
C LEU A 241 24.29 5.73 7.61
N CYS A 242 24.26 6.62 8.61
CA CYS A 242 25.43 7.27 9.21
C CYS A 242 25.93 6.49 10.42
#